data_AF-A0A0N4T640-F1
#
_entry.id   AF-A0A0N4T640-F1
#
_cell.length_a   1.000
_cell.length_b   1.000
_cell.length_c   1.000
_cell.angle_alpha   90.00
_cell.angle_beta   90.00
_cell.angle_gamma   90.00
#
_symmetry.space_group_name_H-M   'P 1'
#
loop_
_entity.id
_entity.type
_entity.pdbx_description
1 polymer ?
#
loop_
_entity_poly.entity_id
_entity_poly.type
_entity_poly.pdbx_seq_one_letter_code
_entity_poly.pdbx_strand_id
1 'polypeptide(L)'
;SFNKNNFSSKLFYNIRGKDKRQKRTVAIKVEPEHHGELDNAPNDPRRLVIEQQVLLTLRKKPNIPMIYASGKTERNCPYIVMQILGKNLTTLRKERTEPKFTLSTAFRTGQQVIQHYIYYYYYYYYYYYYYYYYYYYYYYYYYYYYYYYYYYYYYYYYYIIIISFLVI
;
A
#
# COMPACT_ATOMS: atom_id res chain seq x y z
N SER A 1 -20.73 -16.74 -8.92
CA SER A 1 -20.56 -16.28 -10.32
C SER A 1 -20.25 -14.79 -10.30
N PHE A 2 -19.10 -14.38 -10.84
CA PHE A 2 -18.61 -13.00 -10.76
C PHE A 2 -18.78 -12.30 -12.11
N ASN A 3 -19.44 -11.14 -12.14
CA ASN A 3 -19.69 -10.37 -13.36
C ASN A 3 -18.51 -9.41 -13.63
N LYS A 4 -17.84 -9.57 -14.79
CA LYS A 4 -16.56 -8.95 -15.15
C LYS A 4 -16.66 -7.53 -15.77
N ASN A 5 -17.86 -6.99 -15.96
CA ASN A 5 -18.05 -6.01 -17.05
C ASN A 5 -17.86 -4.52 -16.73
N ASN A 6 -17.12 -4.07 -15.71
CA ASN A 6 -16.91 -2.62 -15.51
C ASN A 6 -15.63 -2.25 -14.74
N PHE A 7 -14.44 -2.68 -15.20
CA PHE A 7 -13.17 -2.26 -14.60
C PHE A 7 -12.20 -1.67 -15.64
N SER A 8 -12.21 -0.34 -15.72
CA SER A 8 -11.22 0.43 -16.47
C SER A 8 -9.92 0.54 -15.67
N SER A 9 -8.80 0.46 -16.40
CA SER A 9 -7.38 0.54 -16.04
C SER A 9 -6.82 -0.55 -15.12
N LYS A 10 -6.10 -1.50 -15.77
CA LYS A 10 -4.95 -2.28 -15.27
C LYS A 10 -4.25 -1.57 -14.10
N LEU A 11 -4.33 -2.15 -12.89
CA LEU A 11 -3.32 -2.11 -11.81
C LEU A 11 -3.90 -2.76 -10.53
N PHE A 12 -5.22 -2.66 -10.31
CA PHE A 12 -5.90 -3.18 -9.11
C PHE A 12 -7.19 -3.93 -9.47
N TYR A 13 -7.47 -5.01 -8.76
CA TYR A 13 -8.80 -5.65 -8.84
C TYR A 13 -9.68 -5.08 -7.74
N ASN A 14 -10.59 -4.18 -8.11
CA ASN A 14 -11.69 -3.77 -7.26
C ASN A 14 -12.85 -4.74 -7.46
N ILE A 15 -13.28 -5.43 -6.42
CA ILE A 15 -14.29 -6.49 -6.52
C ILE A 15 -15.40 -6.16 -5.54
N ARG A 16 -16.65 -6.31 -5.98
CA ARG A 16 -17.80 -6.28 -5.07
C ARG A 16 -17.94 -7.66 -4.41
N GLY A 17 -17.84 -7.69 -3.08
CA GLY A 17 -17.99 -8.89 -2.25
C GLY A 17 -19.21 -8.83 -1.33
N LYS A 18 -19.49 -9.95 -0.65
CA LYS A 18 -20.52 -10.06 0.40
C LYS A 18 -19.90 -10.65 1.67
N ASP A 19 -19.93 -9.89 2.75
CA ASP A 19 -19.54 -10.33 4.09
C ASP A 19 -20.68 -11.20 4.63
N LYS A 20 -20.46 -12.52 4.68
CA LYS A 20 -21.46 -13.50 5.13
C LYS A 20 -21.78 -13.35 6.62
N ARG A 21 -20.81 -12.93 7.44
CA ARG A 21 -20.94 -12.82 8.90
C ARG A 21 -21.78 -11.62 9.28
N GLN A 22 -21.51 -10.47 8.67
CA GLN A 22 -22.24 -9.22 8.95
C GLN A 22 -23.37 -8.93 7.94
N LYS A 23 -23.63 -9.85 7.00
CA LYS A 23 -24.66 -9.76 5.96
C LYS A 23 -24.63 -8.44 5.15
N ARG A 24 -23.44 -7.91 4.87
CA ARG A 24 -23.25 -6.62 4.15
C ARG A 24 -22.48 -6.77 2.85
N THR A 25 -22.69 -5.83 1.94
CA THR A 25 -21.90 -5.72 0.70
C THR A 25 -20.63 -4.93 0.96
N VAL A 26 -19.51 -5.38 0.39
CA VAL A 26 -18.18 -4.80 0.61
C VAL A 26 -17.45 -4.56 -0.72
N ALA A 27 -16.51 -3.63 -0.72
CA ALA A 27 -15.50 -3.50 -1.76
C ALA A 27 -14.23 -4.23 -1.31
N ILE A 28 -13.63 -5.01 -2.21
CA ILE A 28 -12.38 -5.73 -1.98
C ILE A 28 -11.37 -5.21 -3.00
N LYS A 29 -10.29 -4.61 -2.53
CA LYS A 29 -9.15 -4.21 -3.36
C LYS A 29 -8.06 -5.24 -3.19
N VAL A 30 -7.56 -5.77 -4.30
CA VAL A 30 -6.46 -6.75 -4.33
C VAL A 30 -5.37 -6.25 -5.27
N GLU A 31 -4.13 -6.29 -4.80
CA GLU A 31 -2.95 -6.10 -5.63
C GLU A 31 -2.37 -7.46 -6.03
N PRO A 32 -2.07 -7.70 -7.33
CA PRO A 32 -1.45 -8.94 -7.76
C PRO A 32 -0.03 -9.06 -7.17
N GLU A 33 0.40 -10.29 -6.95
CA GLU A 33 1.77 -10.58 -6.52
C GLU A 33 2.77 -10.07 -7.57
N HIS A 34 3.82 -9.40 -7.10
CA HIS A 34 4.87 -8.88 -7.95
C HIS A 34 5.95 -9.94 -8.16
N HIS A 35 6.19 -10.32 -9.42
CA HIS A 35 7.33 -11.15 -9.81
C HIS A 35 8.28 -10.27 -10.66
N GLY A 36 9.21 -9.56 -10.03
CA GLY A 36 10.15 -8.65 -10.72
C GLY A 36 11.01 -7.78 -9.77
N GLU A 37 12.05 -7.15 -10.32
CA GLU A 37 12.90 -6.17 -9.61
C GLU A 37 12.09 -4.89 -9.29
N LEU A 38 12.24 -4.41 -8.05
CA LEU A 38 11.42 -3.38 -7.40
C LEU A 38 11.67 -1.95 -7.90
N ASP A 39 12.62 -1.76 -8.82
CA ASP A 39 13.01 -0.44 -9.31
C ASP A 39 12.02 0.01 -10.38
N ASN A 40 10.98 0.74 -9.93
CA ASN A 40 9.95 1.43 -10.73
C ASN A 40 8.69 0.63 -11.09
N ALA A 41 8.42 -0.49 -10.41
CA ALA A 41 7.21 -1.26 -10.68
C ALA A 41 5.92 -0.50 -10.24
N PRO A 42 4.88 -0.44 -11.08
CA PRO A 42 3.60 0.19 -10.74
C PRO A 42 2.86 -0.45 -9.54
N ASN A 43 3.26 -1.67 -9.14
CA ASN A 43 2.60 -2.54 -8.15
C ASN A 43 3.56 -2.92 -7.01
N ASP A 44 4.24 -1.95 -6.40
CA ASP A 44 4.98 -2.21 -5.15
C ASP A 44 3.99 -2.62 -4.04
N PRO A 45 4.09 -3.84 -3.48
CA PRO A 45 3.18 -4.32 -2.43
C PRO A 45 3.18 -3.44 -1.17
N ARG A 46 4.19 -2.58 -0.98
CA ARG A 46 4.24 -1.57 0.08
C ARG A 46 3.15 -0.52 -0.08
N ARG A 47 2.63 -0.28 -1.29
CA ARG A 47 1.56 0.70 -1.57
C ARG A 47 0.27 0.33 -0.83
N LEU A 48 -0.17 -0.93 -0.92
CA LEU A 48 -1.36 -1.38 -0.19
C LEU A 48 -1.16 -1.36 1.33
N VAL A 49 0.06 -1.61 1.82
CA VAL A 49 0.37 -1.53 3.26
C VAL A 49 0.26 -0.09 3.76
N ILE A 50 0.81 0.87 3.01
CA ILE A 50 0.68 2.31 3.35
C ILE A 50 -0.79 2.73 3.26
N GLU A 51 -1.51 2.33 2.22
CA GLU A 51 -2.94 2.63 2.07
C GLU A 51 -3.76 2.06 3.23
N GLN A 52 -3.49 0.83 3.65
CA GLN A 52 -4.09 0.24 4.84
C GLN A 52 -3.82 1.09 6.09
N GLN A 53 -2.57 1.48 6.33
CA GLN A 53 -2.19 2.30 7.49
C GLN A 53 -2.91 3.65 7.47
N VAL A 54 -2.95 4.32 6.32
CA VAL A 54 -3.67 5.59 6.14
C VAL A 54 -5.16 5.41 6.44
N LEU A 55 -5.80 4.38 5.90
CA LEU A 55 -7.23 4.11 6.13
C LEU A 55 -7.53 3.75 7.59
N LEU A 56 -6.63 3.06 8.28
CA LEU A 56 -6.76 2.75 9.71
C LEU A 56 -6.64 4.01 10.57
N THR A 57 -5.66 4.87 10.26
CA THR A 57 -5.42 6.14 10.98
C THR A 57 -6.55 7.14 10.75
N LEU A 58 -7.07 7.20 9.52
CA LEU A 58 -8.19 8.06 9.16
C LEU A 58 -9.56 7.43 9.44
N ARG A 59 -9.61 6.29 10.14
CA ARG A 59 -10.86 5.61 10.45
C ARG A 59 -11.79 6.55 11.26
N LYS A 60 -13.06 6.58 10.88
CA LYS A 60 -14.12 7.44 11.45
C LYS A 60 -14.03 8.93 11.08
N LYS A 61 -13.07 9.35 10.25
CA LYS A 61 -13.11 10.69 9.66
C LYS A 61 -14.17 10.75 8.55
N PRO A 62 -14.83 11.90 8.34
CA PRO A 62 -15.81 12.04 7.27
C PRO A 62 -15.16 11.87 5.90
N ASN A 63 -15.91 11.39 4.92
CA ASN A 63 -15.44 11.18 3.54
C ASN A 63 -14.25 10.20 3.41
N ILE A 64 -14.02 9.36 4.41
CA ILE A 64 -13.03 8.27 4.38
C ILE A 64 -13.77 6.93 4.41
N PRO A 65 -13.50 6.01 3.46
CA PRO A 65 -14.11 4.69 3.46
C PRO A 65 -13.75 3.90 4.72
N MET A 66 -14.73 3.23 5.32
CA MET A 66 -14.45 2.37 6.46
C MET A 66 -13.71 1.10 6.02
N ILE A 67 -12.54 0.85 6.58
CA ILE A 67 -11.84 -0.43 6.45
C ILE A 67 -12.47 -1.47 7.41
N TYR A 68 -12.72 -2.67 6.89
CA TYR A 68 -13.30 -3.78 7.64
C TYR A 68 -12.29 -4.88 7.94
N ALA A 69 -11.40 -5.17 6.99
CA ALA A 69 -10.34 -6.16 7.15
C ALA A 69 -9.22 -5.88 6.14
N SER A 70 -8.04 -6.42 6.41
CA SER A 70 -6.95 -6.53 5.44
C SER A 70 -6.20 -7.83 5.70
N GLY A 71 -5.40 -8.26 4.74
CA GLY A 71 -4.61 -9.47 4.86
C GLY A 71 -3.90 -9.82 3.57
N LYS A 72 -3.47 -11.07 3.47
CA LYS A 72 -2.88 -11.65 2.27
C LYS A 72 -3.67 -12.88 1.86
N THR A 73 -3.81 -13.08 0.56
CA THR A 73 -4.37 -14.33 0.03
C THR A 73 -3.39 -15.48 0.17
N GLU A 74 -3.83 -16.70 -0.12
CA GLU A 74 -2.97 -17.91 -0.19
C GLU A 74 -1.82 -17.75 -1.19
N ARG A 75 -1.99 -16.90 -2.21
CA ARG A 75 -0.97 -16.54 -3.20
C ARG A 75 -0.22 -15.27 -2.82
N ASN A 76 -0.14 -14.96 -1.52
CA ASN A 76 0.59 -13.81 -0.96
C ASN A 76 0.22 -12.44 -1.58
N CYS A 77 -0.95 -12.34 -2.23
CA CYS A 77 -1.46 -11.09 -2.79
C CYS A 77 -2.11 -10.28 -1.65
N PRO A 78 -1.65 -9.05 -1.36
CA PRO A 78 -2.25 -8.26 -0.31
C PRO A 78 -3.65 -7.78 -0.73
N TYR A 79 -4.57 -7.73 0.23
CA TYR A 79 -5.94 -7.27 0.02
C TYR A 79 -6.44 -6.37 1.15
N ILE A 80 -7.36 -5.46 0.79
CA ILE A 80 -8.12 -4.63 1.72
C ILE A 80 -9.62 -4.84 1.44
N VAL A 81 -10.38 -5.10 2.50
CA VAL A 81 -11.84 -5.12 2.49
C VAL A 81 -12.36 -3.84 3.13
N MET A 82 -13.16 -3.09 2.40
CA MET A 82 -13.66 -1.78 2.82
C MET A 82 -15.13 -1.57 2.44
N GLN A 83 -15.70 -0.48 2.94
CA GLN A 83 -17.04 -0.02 2.63
C GLN A 83 -17.24 0.11 1.11
N ILE A 84 -18.34 -0.47 0.60
CA ILE A 84 -18.75 -0.23 -0.78
C ILE A 84 -19.30 1.20 -0.89
N LEU A 85 -18.76 1.99 -1.83
CA LEU A 85 -19.25 3.33 -2.13
C LEU A 85 -20.24 3.30 -3.30
N GLY A 86 -20.91 4.44 -3.51
CA GLY A 86 -21.79 4.66 -4.66
C GLY A 86 -21.02 4.75 -5.99
N LYS A 87 -21.74 5.17 -7.04
CA LYS A 87 -21.16 5.42 -8.36
C LYS A 87 -20.05 6.47 -8.25
N ASN A 88 -18.99 6.30 -9.04
CA ASN A 88 -17.93 7.31 -9.11
C ASN A 88 -18.44 8.60 -9.80
N LEU A 89 -17.73 9.70 -9.57
CA LEU A 89 -18.11 11.02 -10.10
C LEU A 89 -18.17 11.05 -11.63
N THR A 90 -17.31 10.30 -12.32
CA THR A 90 -17.28 10.27 -13.79
C THR A 90 -18.54 9.61 -14.35
N THR A 91 -19.01 8.51 -13.74
CA THR A 91 -20.25 7.84 -14.11
C THR A 91 -21.44 8.75 -13.82
N LEU A 92 -21.51 9.35 -12.63
CA LEU A 92 -22.58 10.30 -12.28
C LEU A 92 -22.62 11.50 -13.23
N ARG A 93 -21.46 12.00 -13.66
CA ARG A 93 -21.38 13.09 -14.64
C ARG A 93 -21.92 12.66 -16.00
N LYS A 94 -21.59 11.45 -16.46
CA LYS A 94 -22.01 10.90 -17.77
C LYS A 94 -23.50 10.54 -17.84
N GLU A 95 -24.12 10.22 -16.70
CA GLU A 95 -25.55 9.88 -16.62
C GLU A 95 -26.48 11.10 -16.70
N ARG A 96 -25.94 12.32 -16.55
CA ARG A 96 -26.72 13.55 -16.69
C ARG A 96 -27.01 13.86 -18.16
N THR A 97 -28.13 14.52 -18.40
CA THR A 97 -28.53 15.03 -19.75
C THR A 97 -27.42 15.86 -20.38
N GLU A 98 -26.84 16.77 -19.59
CA GLU A 98 -25.59 17.45 -19.91
C GLU A 98 -24.45 16.86 -19.09
N PRO A 99 -23.29 16.51 -19.70
CA PRO A 99 -22.19 15.80 -19.04
C PRO A 99 -21.34 16.72 -18.13
N LYS A 100 -21.99 17.58 -17.35
CA LYS A 100 -21.41 18.58 -16.45
C LYS A 100 -22.19 18.61 -15.13
N PHE A 101 -21.51 18.87 -14.03
CA PHE A 101 -22.19 19.14 -12.76
C PHE A 101 -22.70 20.57 -12.70
N THR A 102 -23.77 20.81 -11.94
CA THR A 102 -24.17 22.18 -11.58
C THR A 102 -23.13 22.81 -10.67
N LEU A 103 -23.03 24.14 -10.68
CA LEU A 103 -22.07 24.88 -9.83
C LEU A 103 -22.15 24.46 -8.36
N SER A 104 -23.37 24.36 -7.81
CA SER A 104 -23.59 23.93 -6.41
C SER A 104 -23.07 22.52 -6.13
N THR A 105 -23.33 21.56 -7.04
CA THR A 105 -22.85 20.17 -6.90
C THR A 105 -21.33 20.10 -7.01
N ALA A 106 -20.76 20.81 -7.98
CA ALA A 106 -19.32 20.88 -8.19
C ALA A 106 -18.61 21.47 -6.97
N PHE A 107 -19.14 22.57 -6.40
CA PHE A 107 -18.59 23.21 -5.21
C PHE A 107 -18.59 22.27 -3.99
N ARG A 108 -19.74 21.68 -3.66
CA ARG A 108 -19.85 20.74 -2.51
C ARG A 108 -18.95 19.52 -2.67
N THR A 109 -18.88 18.97 -3.88
CA THR A 109 -18.00 17.83 -4.19
C THR A 109 -16.53 18.25 -4.08
N GLY A 110 -16.17 19.43 -4.59
CA GLY A 110 -14.83 19.99 -4.47
C GLY A 110 -14.38 20.15 -3.02
N GLN A 111 -15.24 20.69 -2.16
CA GLN A 111 -14.96 20.80 -0.72
C GLN A 111 -14.68 19.44 -0.08
N GLN A 112 -15.48 18.41 -0.39
CA GLN A 112 -15.27 17.06 0.13
C GLN A 112 -13.95 16.45 -0.36
N VAL A 113 -13.62 16.62 -1.63
CA VAL A 113 -12.38 16.12 -2.25
C VAL A 113 -11.15 16.80 -1.64
N ILE A 114 -11.18 18.13 -1.48
CA ILE A 114 -10.07 18.88 -0.89
C ILE A 114 -9.83 18.44 0.56
N GLN A 115 -10.91 18.34 1.36
CA GLN A 115 -10.79 17.89 2.74
C GLN A 115 -10.20 16.48 2.85
N HIS A 116 -10.67 15.57 2.01
CA HIS A 116 -10.14 14.21 1.92
C HIS A 116 -8.67 14.21 1.51
N TYR A 117 -8.32 14.97 0.46
CA TYR A 117 -6.99 15.04 -0.10
C TYR A 117 -5.96 15.51 0.92
N ILE A 118 -6.26 16.57 1.68
CA ILE A 118 -5.35 17.11 2.71
C ILE A 118 -5.00 16.04 3.74
N TYR A 119 -6.02 15.35 4.28
CA TYR A 119 -5.79 14.29 5.28
C TYR A 119 -5.05 13.10 4.68
N TYR A 120 -5.52 12.60 3.53
CA TYR A 120 -4.92 11.43 2.90
C TYR A 120 -3.45 11.70 2.55
N TYR A 121 -3.17 12.82 1.89
CA TYR A 121 -1.82 13.20 1.48
C TYR A 121 -0.87 13.34 2.67
N TYR A 122 -1.31 14.04 3.73
CA TYR A 122 -0.51 14.23 4.93
C TYR A 122 -0.07 12.89 5.55
N TYR A 123 -1.02 11.98 5.82
CA TYR A 123 -0.70 10.70 6.43
C TYR A 123 0.03 9.76 5.47
N TYR A 124 -0.31 9.79 4.18
CA TYR A 124 0.38 9.00 3.17
C TYR A 124 1.87 9.35 3.14
N TYR A 125 2.21 10.63 3.05
CA TYR A 125 3.61 11.08 3.08
C TYR A 125 4.29 10.77 4.40
N TYR A 126 3.59 10.96 5.53
CA TYR A 126 4.12 10.61 6.84
C TYR A 126 4.53 9.13 6.93
N TYR A 127 3.65 8.20 6.55
CA TYR A 127 3.95 6.77 6.58
C TYR A 127 4.97 6.38 5.52
N TYR A 128 4.93 6.99 4.34
CA TYR A 128 5.90 6.77 3.28
C TYR A 128 7.32 7.15 3.73
N TYR A 129 7.51 8.34 4.30
CA TYR A 129 8.80 8.78 4.84
C TYR A 129 9.27 7.92 6.00
N TYR A 130 8.37 7.61 6.94
CA TYR A 130 8.70 6.75 8.08
C TYR A 130 9.20 5.38 7.63
N TYR A 131 8.53 4.77 6.66
CA TYR A 131 8.93 3.48 6.09
C TYR A 131 10.30 3.57 5.40
N TYR A 132 10.52 4.59 4.58
CA TYR A 132 11.78 4.78 3.85
C TYR A 132 12.95 5.01 4.81
N TYR A 133 12.73 5.79 5.86
CA TYR A 133 13.73 6.04 6.91
C TYR A 133 14.10 4.75 7.63
N TYR A 134 13.11 3.96 8.05
CA TYR A 134 13.36 2.68 8.75
C TYR A 134 14.10 1.69 7.85
N TYR A 135 13.72 1.61 6.57
CA TYR A 135 14.39 0.77 5.59
C TYR A 135 15.86 1.16 5.41
N TYR A 136 16.14 2.45 5.25
CA TYR A 136 17.51 2.96 5.09
C TYR A 136 18.36 2.69 6.35
N TYR A 137 17.80 2.93 7.52
CA TYR A 137 18.46 2.66 8.80
C TYR A 137 18.81 1.18 8.96
N TYR A 138 17.86 0.28 8.68
CA TYR A 138 18.08 -1.16 8.75
C TYR A 138 19.15 -1.63 7.76
N TYR A 139 19.10 -1.12 6.53
CA TYR A 139 20.11 -1.42 5.51
C TYR A 139 21.52 -1.00 5.95
N TYR A 140 21.65 0.22 6.48
CA TYR A 140 22.93 0.72 6.98
C TYR A 140 23.45 -0.11 8.16
N TYR A 141 22.58 -0.45 9.11
CA TYR A 141 22.93 -1.30 10.25
C TYR A 141 23.40 -2.70 9.81
N TYR A 142 22.68 -3.33 8.89
CA TYR A 142 23.04 -4.63 8.35
C TYR A 142 24.38 -4.59 7.62
N TYR A 143 24.60 -3.58 6.78
CA TYR A 143 25.87 -3.39 6.07
C TYR A 143 27.04 -3.21 7.04
N TYR A 144 26.86 -2.39 8.07
CA TYR A 144 27.86 -2.20 9.12
C TYR A 144 28.21 -3.52 9.83
N TYR A 145 27.18 -4.28 10.24
CA TYR A 145 27.39 -5.56 10.94
C TYR A 145 28.08 -6.60 10.04
N TYR A 146 27.69 -6.67 8.78
CA TYR A 146 28.33 -7.54 7.79
C TYR A 146 29.81 -7.19 7.60
N TYR A 147 30.13 -5.89 7.44
CA TYR A 147 31.51 -5.44 7.27
C TYR A 147 32.35 -5.73 8.52
N TYR A 148 31.78 -5.50 9.71
CA TYR A 148 32.44 -5.82 10.97
C TYR A 148 32.73 -7.32 11.11
N TYR A 149 31.76 -8.17 10.79
CA TYR A 149 31.93 -9.62 10.84
C TYR A 149 32.98 -10.12 9.83
N TYR A 150 32.94 -9.59 8.62
CA TYR A 150 33.92 -9.90 7.58
C TYR A 150 35.34 -9.50 7.99
N TYR A 151 35.50 -8.31 8.56
CA TYR A 151 36.78 -7.83 9.07
C TYR A 151 37.31 -8.72 10.20
N TYR A 152 36.45 -9.08 11.15
CA TYR A 152 36.82 -9.96 12.27
C TYR A 152 37.22 -11.36 11.79
N TYR A 153 36.47 -11.93 10.85
CA TYR A 153 36.79 -13.22 10.23
C TYR A 153 38.15 -13.18 9.51
N TYR A 154 38.40 -12.13 8.74
CA TYR A 154 39.66 -11.94 8.01
C TYR A 154 40.85 -11.82 8.96
N TYR A 155 40.68 -11.07 10.07
CA TYR A 155 41.71 -10.91 11.10
C TYR A 155 42.01 -12.25 11.80
N TYR A 156 40.97 -12.99 12.17
CA TYR A 156 41.11 -14.31 12.79
C TYR A 156 41.83 -15.31 11.87
N TYR A 157 41.47 -15.31 10.58
CA TYR A 157 42.13 -16.15 9.58
C TYR A 157 43.63 -15.81 9.44
N TYR A 158 43.98 -14.54 9.38
CA TYR A 158 45.39 -14.11 9.37
C TYR A 158 46.14 -14.49 10.64
N TYR A 159 45.50 -14.36 11.80
CA TYR A 159 46.07 -14.77 13.09
C TYR A 159 46.39 -16.27 13.13
N ILE A 160 45.46 -17.11 12.66
CA ILE A 160 45.67 -18.58 12.53
C ILE A 160 46.85 -18.87 11.61
N ILE A 161 46.92 -18.21 10.44
CA ILE A 161 48.04 -18.36 9.50
C ILE A 161 49.37 -17.98 10.17
N ILE A 162 49.45 -16.83 10.83
CA ILE A 162 50.68 -16.36 11.50
C ILE A 162 51.12 -17.35 12.59
N ILE A 163 50.20 -17.83 13.43
CA ILE A 163 50.50 -18.85 14.45
C ILE A 163 51.04 -20.12 13.79
N SER A 164 50.45 -20.58 12.68
CA SER A 164 50.90 -21.79 11.99
C SER A 164 52.32 -21.69 11.42
N PHE A 165 52.79 -20.49 11.08
CA PHE A 165 54.17 -20.23 10.66
C PHE A 165 55.16 -20.04 11.82
N LEU A 166 54.67 -19.70 13.02
CA LEU A 166 55.48 -19.49 14.23
C LEU A 166 55.71 -20.78 15.04
N VAL A 167 54.94 -21.83 14.78
CA VAL A 167 54.96 -23.12 15.49
C VAL A 167 55.70 -24.22 14.69
N ILE A 168 56.30 -23.86 13.55
CA ILE A 168 57.24 -24.66 12.75
C ILE A 168 58.64 -24.11 12.99
#